data_AF-A0A0K2VN81-F1
#
_entry.id   AF-A0A0K2VN81-F1
#
_cell.length_a   1.000
_cell.length_b   1.000
_cell.length_c   1.000
_cell.angle_alpha   90.00
_cell.angle_beta   90.00
_cell.angle_gamma   90.00
#
_symmetry.space_group_name_H-M   'P 1'
#
loop_
_entity.id
_entity.type
_entity.pdbx_description
1 polymer ?
#
loop_
_entity_poly.entity_id
_entity_poly.type
_entity_poly.pdbx_seq_one_letter_code
_entity_poly.pdbx_strand_id
1 'polypeptide(L)'
;MPAGGAGERGGREASTGMKPRENATRKDVIQIRAPAGAKAMLSRAANLRGENLSEFVLGSALKQAEETILDQRIFLLDADAHQEFLELLDAPDRPSEELRGRMVHRPAWDR
;
A
#
# COMPACT_ATOMS: atom_id res chain seq x y z
N MET A 1 -52.82 33.58 -19.21
CA MET A 1 -52.75 32.24 -18.59
C MET A 1 -51.64 31.44 -19.26
N PRO A 2 -50.49 31.24 -18.61
CA PRO A 2 -49.68 30.04 -18.84
C PRO A 2 -49.28 29.30 -17.54
N ALA A 3 -49.23 27.97 -17.67
CA ALA A 3 -48.44 26.92 -16.99
C ALA A 3 -48.18 27.02 -15.46
N GLY A 4 -48.49 26.02 -14.63
CA GLY A 4 -48.19 24.60 -14.81
C GLY A 4 -46.80 24.32 -14.21
N GLY A 5 -46.76 23.72 -13.02
CA GLY A 5 -45.62 23.76 -12.09
C GLY A 5 -44.52 22.71 -12.29
N ALA A 6 -43.86 22.42 -11.17
CA ALA A 6 -42.80 21.44 -10.92
C ALA A 6 -41.36 21.99 -10.97
N GLY A 7 -40.63 21.76 -9.87
CA GLY A 7 -39.18 21.71 -9.90
C GLY A 7 -38.48 22.38 -8.73
N GLU A 8 -38.70 21.89 -7.50
CA GLU A 8 -37.69 21.99 -6.46
C GLU A 8 -36.36 21.50 -7.02
N ARG A 9 -35.37 22.39 -7.15
CA ARG A 9 -33.98 22.02 -7.35
C ARG A 9 -33.17 22.41 -6.12
N GLY A 10 -33.39 21.65 -5.06
CA GLY A 10 -32.32 21.33 -4.12
C GLY A 10 -31.31 20.45 -4.85
N GLY A 11 -30.20 21.04 -5.29
CA GLY A 11 -29.17 20.38 -6.08
C GLY A 11 -27.79 20.61 -5.48
N ARG A 12 -27.60 20.04 -4.29
CA ARG A 12 -26.36 19.61 -3.62
C ARG A 12 -25.05 20.19 -4.16
N GLU A 13 -24.49 21.04 -3.31
CA GLU A 13 -23.06 21.33 -3.18
C GLU A 13 -22.24 20.04 -3.33
N ALA A 14 -21.58 19.87 -4.48
CA ALA A 14 -20.53 18.88 -4.64
C ALA A 14 -19.26 19.41 -3.97
N SER A 15 -19.28 19.48 -2.64
CA SER A 15 -18.08 19.58 -1.82
C SER A 15 -17.32 18.26 -1.94
N THR A 16 -16.51 18.11 -2.99
CA THR A 16 -15.38 17.17 -2.95
C THR A 16 -14.30 17.82 -2.09
N GLY A 17 -14.57 17.85 -0.78
CA GLY A 17 -13.53 18.01 0.22
C GLY A 17 -12.67 16.76 0.13
N MET A 18 -11.54 16.87 -0.56
CA MET A 18 -10.42 15.94 -0.40
C MET A 18 -10.07 15.96 1.09
N LYS A 19 -10.61 15.00 1.86
CA LYS A 19 -10.27 14.89 3.27
C LYS A 19 -8.74 14.74 3.35
N PRO A 20 -8.06 15.58 4.14
CA PRO A 20 -6.65 15.35 4.42
C PRO A 20 -6.52 13.92 4.94
N ARG A 21 -5.52 13.17 4.46
CA ARG A 21 -5.16 11.87 5.04
C ARG A 21 -4.63 12.10 6.46
N GLU A 22 -5.54 12.34 7.38
CA GLU A 22 -5.23 12.43 8.80
C GLU A 22 -5.08 11.01 9.32
N ASN A 23 -3.86 10.48 9.19
CA ASN A 23 -3.36 9.43 10.06
C ASN A 23 -1.84 9.65 10.21
N ALA A 24 -1.47 10.85 10.65
CA ALA A 24 -0.17 11.05 11.25
C ALA A 24 -0.19 10.35 12.61
N THR A 25 0.46 9.19 12.68
CA THR A 25 1.04 8.60 13.91
C THR A 25 0.08 8.12 15.00
N ARG A 26 -1.02 7.42 14.66
CA ARG A 26 -1.62 6.54 15.67
C ARG A 26 -0.68 5.36 15.90
N LYS A 27 -0.16 5.24 17.13
CA LYS A 27 0.62 4.08 17.57
C LYS A 27 -0.36 2.97 17.94
N ASP A 28 -0.36 1.90 17.16
CA ASP A 28 -1.14 0.70 17.47
C ASP A 28 -0.32 -0.28 18.31
N VAL A 29 -0.99 -0.99 19.21
CA VAL A 29 -0.37 -1.95 20.13
C VAL A 29 -0.62 -3.37 19.64
N ILE A 30 0.45 -4.14 19.44
CA ILE A 30 0.38 -5.55 19.04
C ILE A 30 0.57 -6.43 20.28
N GLN A 31 -0.45 -7.20 20.64
CA GLN A 31 -0.42 -8.14 21.77
C GLN A 31 -0.15 -9.56 21.26
N ILE A 32 0.93 -10.20 21.73
CA ILE A 32 1.33 -11.55 21.30
C ILE A 32 1.50 -12.44 22.53
N ARG A 33 0.93 -13.65 22.47
CA ARG A 33 1.16 -14.72 23.46
C ARG A 33 2.23 -15.66 22.93
N ALA A 34 3.20 -16.00 23.78
CA ALA A 34 4.27 -16.92 23.44
C ALA A 34 4.59 -17.85 24.62
N PRO A 35 5.01 -19.11 24.36
CA PRO A 35 5.56 -19.97 25.40
C PRO A 35 6.79 -19.35 26.07
N ALA A 36 7.04 -19.70 27.34
CA ALA A 36 8.17 -19.16 28.10
C ALA A 36 9.52 -19.42 27.41
N GLY A 37 9.70 -20.61 26.79
CA GLY A 37 10.91 -20.94 26.04
C GLY A 37 11.12 -20.06 24.81
N ALA A 38 10.06 -19.73 24.07
CA ALA A 38 10.13 -18.84 22.92
C ALA A 38 10.51 -17.41 23.34
N LYS A 39 9.91 -16.89 24.40
CA LYS A 39 10.28 -15.59 24.96
C LYS A 39 11.76 -15.56 25.36
N ALA A 40 12.24 -16.58 26.08
CA ALA A 40 13.63 -16.65 26.51
C ALA A 40 14.61 -16.67 25.32
N MET A 41 14.30 -17.42 24.27
CA MET A 41 15.10 -17.47 23.04
C MET A 41 15.14 -16.11 22.34
N LEU A 42 13.98 -15.46 22.16
CA LEU A 42 13.89 -14.14 21.53
C LEU A 42 14.62 -13.07 22.34
N SER A 43 14.49 -13.09 23.67
CA SER A 43 15.22 -12.16 24.54
C SER A 43 16.72 -12.33 24.44
N ARG A 44 17.22 -13.58 24.38
CA ARG A 44 18.64 -13.85 24.17
C ARG A 44 19.12 -13.31 22.82
N ALA A 45 18.35 -13.49 21.75
CA ALA A 45 18.68 -12.99 20.42
C ALA A 45 18.72 -11.44 20.37
N ALA A 46 17.74 -10.79 21.00
CA ALA A 46 17.70 -9.33 21.14
C ALA A 46 18.95 -8.79 21.86
N ASN A 47 19.33 -9.42 22.98
CA ASN A 47 20.52 -9.05 23.74
C ASN A 47 21.81 -9.16 22.91
N LEU A 48 21.94 -10.17 22.04
CA LEU A 48 23.10 -10.32 21.16
C LEU A 48 23.19 -9.20 20.12
N ARG A 49 22.07 -8.57 19.77
CA ARG A 49 22.00 -7.42 18.85
C ARG A 49 22.04 -6.07 19.56
N GLY A 50 22.01 -6.04 20.90
CA GLY A 50 21.94 -4.79 21.67
C GLY A 50 20.58 -4.09 21.57
N GLU A 51 19.53 -4.82 21.22
CA GLU A 51 18.15 -4.32 21.06
C GLU A 51 17.27 -4.83 22.20
N ASN A 52 16.18 -4.14 22.53
CA ASN A 52 15.19 -4.70 23.45
C ASN A 52 14.30 -5.77 22.76
N LEU A 53 13.60 -6.58 23.54
CA LEU A 53 12.77 -7.67 23.00
C LEU A 53 11.71 -7.16 22.01
N SER A 54 11.07 -6.04 22.29
CA SER A 54 10.01 -5.49 21.45
C SER A 54 10.54 -4.98 20.12
N GLU A 55 11.67 -4.27 20.13
CA GLU A 55 12.38 -3.80 18.94
C GLU A 55 12.83 -4.97 18.06
N PHE A 56 13.47 -5.97 18.67
CA PHE A 56 13.94 -7.15 17.96
C PHE A 56 12.79 -7.91 17.30
N VAL A 57 11.70 -8.15 18.03
CA VAL A 57 10.54 -8.87 17.51
C VAL A 57 9.83 -8.07 16.42
N LEU A 58 9.61 -6.78 16.63
CA LEU A 58 8.95 -5.92 15.64
C LEU A 58 9.79 -5.81 14.37
N GLY A 59 11.09 -5.55 14.48
CA GLY A 59 11.99 -5.44 13.33
C GLY A 59 12.09 -6.76 12.55
N SER A 60 12.17 -7.89 13.26
CA SER A 60 12.18 -9.21 12.62
C SER A 60 10.86 -9.53 11.92
N ALA A 61 9.73 -9.19 12.54
CA ALA A 61 8.41 -9.39 11.94
C ALA A 61 8.19 -8.50 10.71
N LEU A 62 8.64 -7.24 10.74
CA LEU A 62 8.57 -6.34 9.60
C LEU A 62 9.41 -6.86 8.43
N LYS A 63 10.65 -7.27 8.68
CA LYS A 63 11.49 -7.88 7.65
C LYS A 63 10.82 -9.11 7.01
N GLN A 64 10.28 -10.00 7.84
CA GLN A 64 9.58 -11.19 7.33
C GLN A 64 8.32 -10.81 6.54
N ALA A 65 7.59 -9.78 6.97
CA ALA A 65 6.43 -9.28 6.26
C ALA A 65 6.81 -8.70 4.89
N GLU A 66 7.88 -7.91 4.82
CA GLU A 66 8.42 -7.38 3.56
C GLU A 66 8.80 -8.51 2.60
N GLU A 67 9.56 -9.49 3.06
CA GLU A 67 9.92 -10.67 2.26
C GLU A 67 8.67 -11.41 1.76
N THR A 68 7.68 -11.61 2.62
CA THR A 68 6.42 -12.30 2.27
C THR A 68 5.61 -11.52 1.23
N ILE A 69 5.55 -10.20 1.36
CA ILE A 69 4.84 -9.32 0.41
C ILE A 69 5.57 -9.33 -0.94
N LEU A 70 6.90 -9.27 -0.94
CA LEU A 70 7.70 -9.28 -2.16
C LEU A 70 7.67 -10.64 -2.87
N ASP A 71 7.56 -11.72 -2.11
CA ASP A 71 7.38 -13.07 -2.65
C ASP A 71 5.96 -13.32 -3.21
N GLN A 72 5.04 -12.36 -3.07
CA GLN A 72 3.71 -12.49 -3.64
C GLN A 72 3.76 -12.42 -5.18
N ARG A 73 3.68 -13.60 -5.82
CA ARG A 73 3.71 -13.76 -7.28
C ARG A 73 2.32 -13.87 -7.93
N ILE A 74 1.27 -13.97 -7.12
CA ILE A 74 -0.10 -14.13 -7.58
C ILE A 74 -0.91 -12.92 -7.11
N PHE A 75 -1.41 -12.16 -8.08
CA PHE A 75 -2.37 -11.08 -7.85
C PHE A 75 -3.76 -11.62 -8.20
N LEU A 76 -4.65 -11.58 -7.22
CA LEU A 76 -6.05 -11.96 -7.41
C LEU A 76 -6.81 -10.70 -7.81
N LEU A 77 -7.41 -10.72 -9.00
CA LEU A 77 -8.28 -9.68 -9.50
C LEU A 77 -9.71 -10.23 -9.51
N ASP A 78 -10.67 -9.38 -9.17
CA ASP A 78 -12.07 -9.67 -9.49
C ASP A 78 -12.31 -9.52 -11.00
N ALA A 79 -13.51 -9.86 -11.47
CA ALA A 79 -13.80 -9.89 -12.90
C ALA A 79 -13.65 -8.51 -13.56
N ASP A 80 -14.05 -7.44 -12.87
CA ASP A 80 -14.00 -6.08 -13.39
C ASP A 80 -12.54 -5.60 -13.48
N ALA A 81 -11.76 -5.79 -12.42
CA ALA A 81 -10.35 -5.43 -12.40
C ALA A 81 -9.52 -6.29 -13.38
N HIS A 82 -9.91 -7.54 -13.61
CA HIS A 82 -9.29 -8.39 -14.62
C HIS A 82 -9.55 -7.89 -16.04
N GLN A 83 -10.78 -7.46 -16.34
CA GLN A 83 -11.12 -6.91 -17.65
C GLN A 83 -10.39 -5.59 -17.92
N GLU A 84 -10.35 -4.68 -16.94
CA GLU A 84 -9.58 -3.42 -17.03
C GLU A 84 -8.10 -3.70 -17.27
N PHE A 85 -7.53 -4.70 -16.57
CA PHE A 85 -6.15 -5.10 -16.75
C PHE A 85 -5.86 -5.61 -18.17
N LEU A 86 -6.75 -6.40 -18.77
CA LEU A 86 -6.60 -6.86 -20.16
C LEU A 86 -6.68 -5.71 -21.15
N GLU A 87 -7.62 -4.79 -20.98
CA GLU A 87 -7.75 -3.61 -21.85
C GLU A 87 -6.50 -2.73 -21.81
N LEU A 88 -5.87 -2.60 -20.63
CA LEU A 88 -4.60 -1.89 -20.48
C LEU A 88 -3.44 -2.60 -21.17
N LEU A 89 -3.41 -3.94 -21.18
CA LEU A 89 -2.36 -4.71 -21.86
C LEU A 89 -2.51 -4.69 -23.38
N ASP A 90 -3.74 -4.68 -23.89
CA ASP A 90 -4.03 -4.64 -25.33
C ASP A 90 -3.93 -3.21 -25.89
N ALA A 91 -3.89 -2.19 -25.03
CA ALA A 91 -3.77 -0.81 -25.45
C ALA A 91 -2.41 -0.56 -26.13
N PRO A 92 -2.37 0.20 -27.24
CA PRO A 92 -1.12 0.52 -27.90
C PRO A 92 -0.23 1.38 -26.98
N ASP A 93 1.04 0.99 -26.86
CA ASP A 93 2.06 1.70 -26.08
C ASP A 93 2.12 3.18 -26.49
N ARG A 94 1.63 4.05 -25.62
CA ARG A 94 1.80 5.50 -25.73
C ARG A 94 2.67 5.97 -24.57
N PRO A 95 3.99 5.76 -24.65
CA PRO A 95 4.90 6.12 -23.57
C PRO A 95 4.82 7.63 -23.31
N SER A 96 4.57 7.98 -22.05
CA SER A 96 4.57 9.36 -21.60
C SER A 96 5.92 10.02 -21.89
N GLU A 97 5.95 11.34 -22.00
CA GLU A 97 7.20 12.08 -22.19
C GLU A 97 8.19 11.80 -21.04
N GLU A 98 7.68 11.67 -19.80
CA GLU A 98 8.47 11.29 -18.63
C GLU A 98 9.09 9.89 -18.76
N LEU A 99 8.32 8.90 -19.23
CA LEU A 99 8.83 7.54 -19.43
C LEU A 99 9.92 7.54 -20.51
N ARG A 100 9.72 8.25 -21.61
CA ARG A 100 10.74 8.42 -22.66
C ARG A 100 12.01 9.05 -22.11
N GLY A 101 11.91 10.09 -21.27
CA GLY A 101 13.06 10.70 -20.61
C GLY A 101 13.85 9.71 -19.73
N ARG A 102 13.15 8.83 -18.99
CA ARG A 102 13.79 7.82 -18.13
C ARG A 102 14.47 6.70 -18.91
N MET A 103 13.89 6.27 -20.04
CA MET A 103 14.45 5.19 -20.87
C MET A 103 15.74 5.59 -21.62
N VAL A 104 16.04 6.89 -21.75
CA VAL A 104 17.26 7.39 -22.40
C VAL A 104 18.50 7.27 -21.49
N HIS A 105 18.32 7.11 -20.19
CA HIS A 105 19.45 7.00 -19.27
C HIS A 105 20.14 5.63 -19.36
N ARG A 106 21.46 5.65 -19.56
CA ARG A 106 22.29 4.45 -19.46
C ARG A 106 22.27 3.96 -18.00
N PRO A 107 21.94 2.68 -17.75
CA PRO A 107 21.88 2.17 -16.40
C PRO A 107 23.26 2.19 -15.73
N ALA A 108 23.27 2.39 -14.41
CA ALA A 108 24.50 2.63 -13.64
C ALA A 108 25.49 1.45 -13.63
N TRP A 109 25.02 0.23 -13.94
CA TRP A 109 25.80 -1.01 -13.99
C TRP A 109 26.41 -1.31 -15.37
N ASP A 110 26.16 -0.46 -16.37
CA ASP A 110 26.71 -0.61 -17.73
C ASP A 110 28.06 0.13 -17.86
N ARG A 111 28.94 -0.05 -16.85
CA ARG A 111 30.28 0.54 -16.76
C ARG A 111 31.36 -0.53 -16.72
#